data_AF-A0A1G1MZH2-F1
#
_entry.id   AF-A0A1G1MZH2-F1
#
_cell.length_a   1.000
_cell.length_b   1.000
_cell.length_c   1.000
_cell.angle_alpha   90.00
_cell.angle_beta   90.00
_cell.angle_gamma   90.00
#
_symmetry.space_group_name_H-M   'P 1'
#
loop_
_entity.id
_entity.type
_entity.pdbx_description
1 polymer ?
#
loop_
_entity_poly.entity_id
_entity_poly.type
_entity_poly.pdbx_seq_one_letter_code
_entity_poly.pdbx_strand_id
1 'polypeptide(L)' 'MTHKFSVEVEGSTVEEAIKKALKTLKLPRDKVKIEVLSEEEKGLFGMPGAKPAKVRVSAKENT' A
#
# COMPACT_ATOMS: atom_id res chain seq x y z
N MET A 1 22.69 -1.60 11.82
CA MET A 1 21.69 -0.51 11.81
C MET A 1 20.51 -0.98 10.98
N THR A 2 19.48 -1.56 11.61
CA THR A 2 18.28 -2.02 10.91
C THR A 2 17.40 -0.82 10.60
N HIS A 3 17.70 -0.11 9.51
CA HIS A 3 16.79 0.90 9.00
C HIS A 3 15.58 0.16 8.41
N LYS A 4 14.50 0.05 9.20
CA LYS A 4 13.20 -0.41 8.73
C LYS A 4 12.73 0.54 7.62
N PHE A 5 12.99 0.17 6.36
CA PHE A 5 12.56 0.95 5.22
C PHE A 5 11.11 0.58 4.89
N SER A 6 10.19 1.50 5.21
CA SER A 6 8.76 1.37 4.92
C SER A 6 8.25 2.57 4.15
N VAL A 7 7.41 2.33 3.14
CA VAL A 7 6.74 3.37 2.34
C VAL A 7 5.24 3.27 2.53
N GLU A 8 4.58 4.41 2.67
CA GLU A 8 3.12 4.50 2.69
C GLU A 8 2.64 5.07 1.37
N VAL A 9 1.69 4.40 0.75
CA VAL A 9 1.18 4.77 -0.57
C VAL A 9 -0.34 4.70 -0.58
N GLU A 10 -0.94 5.69 -1.22
CA GLU A 10 -2.37 5.79 -1.44
C GLU A 10 -2.70 5.43 -2.90
N GLY A 11 -3.85 4.82 -3.11
CA GLY A 11 -4.33 4.39 -4.42
C GLY A 11 -5.84 4.42 -4.48
N SER A 12 -6.38 4.44 -5.70
CA SER A 12 -7.82 4.32 -5.91
C SER A 12 -8.36 2.97 -5.40
N THR A 13 -7.50 1.94 -5.39
CA THR A 13 -7.76 0.65 -4.75
C THR A 13 -6.54 0.16 -3.97
N VAL A 14 -6.74 -0.77 -3.03
CA VAL A 14 -5.71 -1.46 -2.23
C VAL A 14 -4.71 -2.11 -3.17
N GLU A 15 -5.19 -2.80 -4.22
CA GLU A 15 -4.31 -3.39 -5.23
C GLU A 15 -3.43 -2.37 -5.94
N GLU A 16 -3.99 -1.21 -6.30
CA GLU A 16 -3.25 -0.16 -6.98
C GLU A 16 -2.20 0.48 -6.06
N ALA A 17 -2.57 0.72 -4.80
CA ALA A 17 -1.68 1.22 -3.76
C ALA A 17 -0.52 0.24 -3.51
N ILE A 18 -0.81 -1.06 -3.45
CA ILE A 18 0.20 -2.12 -3.31
C ILE A 18 1.14 -2.13 -4.52
N LYS A 19 0.62 -2.11 -5.74
CA LYS A 19 1.45 -2.10 -6.97
C LYS A 19 2.38 -0.89 -7.00
N LYS A 20 1.89 0.30 -6.63
CA LYS A 20 2.71 1.52 -6.56
C LYS A 20 3.80 1.37 -5.49
N ALA A 21 3.46 0.90 -4.30
CA ALA A 21 4.42 0.70 -3.22
C ALA A 21 5.52 -0.32 -3.56
N LEU A 22 5.15 -1.44 -4.19
CA LEU A 22 6.10 -2.46 -4.67
C LEU A 22 7.06 -1.89 -5.73
N LYS A 23 6.54 -1.06 -6.66
CA LYS A 23 7.36 -0.37 -7.67
C LYS A 23 8.35 0.61 -7.04
N THR A 24 7.91 1.39 -6.04
CA THR A 24 8.77 2.34 -5.32
C THR A 24 9.91 1.61 -4.59
N LEU A 25 9.60 0.49 -3.94
CA LEU A 25 10.58 -0.33 -3.23
C LEU A 25 11.47 -1.16 -4.17
N LYS A 26 11.05 -1.36 -5.43
CA LYS A 26 11.66 -2.30 -6.40
C LYS A 26 11.88 -3.69 -5.81
N LEU A 27 10.97 -4.12 -4.93
CA LEU A 27 11.00 -5.42 -4.28
C LEU A 27 9.76 -6.24 -4.66
N PRO A 28 9.89 -7.57 -4.80
CA PRO A 28 8.75 -8.44 -5.01
C PRO A 28 7.90 -8.53 -3.73
N ARG A 29 6.63 -8.88 -3.89
CA ARG A 29 5.65 -9.00 -2.80
C ARG A 29 6.11 -9.95 -1.69
N ASP A 30 6.85 -11.00 -2.04
CA ASP A 30 7.37 -12.00 -1.09
C ASP A 30 8.42 -11.42 -0.14
N LYS A 31 9.22 -10.46 -0.62
CA LYS A 31 10.29 -9.79 0.15
C LYS A 31 9.81 -8.53 0.87
N VAL A 32 8.51 -8.28 0.90
CA VAL A 32 7.94 -7.14 1.63
C VAL A 32 6.79 -7.58 2.51
N LYS A 33 6.52 -6.78 3.54
CA LYS A 33 5.32 -6.86 4.38
C LYS A 33 4.37 -5.76 3.94
N ILE A 34 3.16 -6.14 3.54
CA ILE A 34 2.10 -5.22 3.15
C ILE A 34 1.11 -5.15 4.30
N GLU A 35 0.80 -3.94 4.74
CA GLU A 35 -0.17 -3.63 5.78
C GLU A 35 -1.20 -2.67 5.19
N VAL A 36 -2.47 -3.05 5.16
CA VAL A 36 -3.55 -2.17 4.69
C VAL A 36 -3.95 -1.28 5.86
N LEU A 37 -3.73 0.03 5.71
CA LEU A 37 -4.08 1.04 6.72
C LEU A 37 -5.54 1.47 6.57
N SER A 38 -5.99 1.62 5.32
CA SER A 38 -7.37 1.94 4.97
C SER A 38 -7.75 1.23 3.67
N GLU A 39 -8.93 0.62 3.62
CA GLU A 39 -9.51 0.06 2.40
C GLU A 39 -10.17 1.15 1.56
N GLU A 40 -10.28 0.97 0.23
CA GLU A 40 -11.02 1.93 -0.59
C GLU A 40 -12.51 1.89 -0.27
N GLU A 41 -13.10 3.07 -0.11
CA GLU A 41 -14.55 3.19 -0.03
C GLU A 41 -15.07 3.59 -1.40
N LYS A 42 -15.80 2.68 -2.04
CA LYS A 42 -16.54 3.01 -3.26
C LYS A 42 -17.77 3.80 -2.84
N GLY A 43 -17.74 5.12 -3.09
CA GLY A 43 -18.94 5.94 -3.02
C GLY A 43 -20.00 5.33 -3.95
N LEU A 44 -21.11 4.88 -3.37
CA LEU A 44 -22.19 4.24 -4.13
C LEU A 44 -23.23 5.30 -4.50
N PHE A 45 -23.75 5.23 -5.73
CA PHE A 45 -24.84 6.08 -6.23
C PHE A 45 -24.64 7.60 -6.07
N GLY A 46 -23.70 8.19 -6.81
CA GLY A 46 -23.62 9.65 -6.99
C GLY A 46 -23.22 10.46 -5.76
N MET A 47 -22.78 9.80 -4.68
CA MET A 47 -22.36 10.47 -3.46
C MET A 47 -20.86 10.86 -3.51
N PRO A 48 -20.50 12.12 -3.24
CA PRO A 48 -19.12 12.50 -3.01
C PRO A 48 -18.65 11.89 -1.68
N GLY A 49 -17.90 10.80 -1.76
CA GLY A 49 -17.41 10.09 -0.58
C GLY A 49 -16.38 9.00 -0.86
N ALA A 50 -15.86 8.93 -2.08
CA ALA A 50 -14.84 7.94 -2.40
C ALA A 50 -13.56 8.25 -1.60
N LYS A 51 -13.17 7.34 -0.71
CA LYS A 51 -11.89 7.43 -0.01
C LYS A 51 -10.86 6.53 -0.69
N PRO A 52 -9.65 7.05 -0.96
CA PRO A 52 -8.58 6.23 -1.49
C PRO A 52 -8.16 5.17 -0.46
N ALA A 53 -7.75 4.01 -0.96
CA ALA A 53 -7.08 3.01 -0.15
C ALA A 53 -5.69 3.51 0.24
N LYS A 54 -5.26 3.15 1.45
CA LYS A 54 -3.93 3.46 1.95
C LYS A 54 -3.26 2.18 2.44
N VAL A 55 -2.04 1.94 1.98
CA VAL A 55 -1.25 0.78 2.38
C VAL A 55 0.15 1.19 2.79
N ARG A 56 0.72 0.47 3.75
CA ARG A 56 2.11 0.56 4.17
C ARG A 56 2.85 -0.68 3.74
N VAL A 57 3.96 -0.50 3.04
CA VAL A 57 4.81 -1.61 2.60
C VAL A 57 6.19 -1.45 3.18
N SER A 58 6.67 -2.48 3.86
CA SER A 58 7.97 -2.51 4.52
C SER A 58 8.82 -3.63 3.95
N ALA A 59 10.11 -3.40 3.70
CA ALA A 59 11.02 -4.48 3.29
C ALA A 59 11.10 -5.53 4.41
N LYS A 60 10.90 -6.81 4.08
CA LYS A 60 11.23 -7.91 4.99
C LYS A 60 12.74 -8.06 4.93
N GLU A 61 13.39 -7.86 6.06
CA GLU A 61 14.79 -8.22 6.22
C GLU A 61 14.84 -9.75 6.22
N ASN A 62 15.06 -10.31 5.04
CA ASN A 62 15.39 -11.72 4.92
C ASN A 62 16.92 -11.78 5.09
N THR A 63 17.34 -12.25 6.27
CA THR A 63 18.72 -12.59 6.62
C THR A 63 19.46 -13.28 5.49
#